data_AF-C7Q6F3-F1
#
_entry.id   AF-C7Q6F3-F1
#
_cell.length_a   1.000
_cell.length_b   1.000
_cell.length_c   1.000
_cell.angle_alpha   90.00
_cell.angle_beta   90.00
_cell.angle_gamma   90.00
#
_symmetry.space_group_name_H-M   'P 1'
#
loop_
_entity.id
_entity.type
_entity.pdbx_description
1 polymer ?
#
loop_
_entity_poly.entity_id
_entity_poly.type
_entity_poly.pdbx_seq_one_letter_code
_entity_poly.pdbx_strand_id
1 'polypeptide(L)' 'MLATYGERTPDEVPETVDSLELAWLIHQVEQHYGRPFDADDDALARMTTVTAVVRVLAELGFGGTG' A
#
# COMPACT_ATOMS: atom_id res chain seq x y z
N MET A 1 -12.50 -2.09 -15.20
CA MET A 1 -12.68 -0.75 -14.64
C MET A 1 -12.75 -0.96 -13.14
N LEU A 2 -11.71 -0.56 -12.39
CA LEU A 2 -11.62 -0.69 -10.93
C LEU A 2 -12.77 0.12 -10.33
N ALA A 3 -13.95 -0.48 -10.31
CA ALA A 3 -15.16 0.14 -9.83
C ALA A 3 -15.03 0.25 -8.31
N THR A 4 -14.90 1.49 -7.87
CA THR A 4 -15.40 1.91 -6.56
C THR A 4 -14.72 1.19 -5.39
N TYR A 5 -13.43 1.48 -5.19
CA TYR A 5 -12.89 1.61 -3.84
C TYR A 5 -13.35 2.97 -3.24
N GLY A 6 -14.63 3.28 -3.45
CA GLY A 6 -15.31 4.50 -3.02
C GLY A 6 -16.30 4.14 -1.93
N GLU A 7 -16.44 5.01 -0.93
CA GLU A 7 -17.37 4.93 0.20
C GLU A 7 -16.94 4.09 1.40
N ARG A 8 -15.68 3.66 1.48
CA ARG A 8 -15.16 3.13 2.74
C ARG A 8 -14.73 4.30 3.63
N THR A 9 -15.51 4.60 4.67
CA THR A 9 -15.05 5.42 5.80
C THR A 9 -13.73 4.85 6.31
N PRO A 10 -12.78 5.67 6.80
CA PRO A 10 -11.49 5.17 7.30
C PRO A 10 -11.62 4.10 8.40
N ASP A 11 -12.81 3.98 8.99
CA ASP A 11 -13.21 2.98 10.00
C ASP A 11 -13.51 1.58 9.42
N GLU A 12 -13.81 1.47 8.13
CA GLU A 12 -14.21 0.20 7.47
C GLU A 12 -13.08 -0.41 6.61
N VAL A 13 -11.90 0.22 6.60
CA VAL A 13 -10.70 -0.37 6.02
C VAL A 13 -10.24 -1.45 6.99
N PRO A 14 -10.21 -2.72 6.58
CA PRO A 14 -9.71 -3.77 7.46
C PRO A 14 -8.34 -3.32 7.95
N GLU A 15 -8.21 -3.21 9.27
CA GLU A 15 -6.97 -2.76 9.90
C GLU A 15 -5.82 -3.71 9.56
N THR A 16 -6.11 -4.91 9.07
CA THR A 16 -5.12 -5.89 8.64
C THR A 16 -5.10 -6.09 7.13
N VAL A 17 -3.91 -5.99 6.54
CA VAL A 17 -3.61 -6.32 5.15
C VAL A 17 -3.10 -7.75 5.08
N ASP A 18 -3.79 -8.60 4.33
CA ASP A 18 -3.33 -9.96 4.06
C ASP A 18 -2.13 -9.98 3.12
N SER A 19 -1.30 -11.04 3.22
CA SER A 19 -0.08 -11.18 2.41
C SER A 19 -0.34 -11.15 0.89
N LEU A 20 -1.53 -11.56 0.43
CA LEU A 20 -1.94 -11.49 -0.97
C LEU A 20 -2.31 -10.06 -1.38
N GLU A 21 -3.03 -9.34 -0.52
CA GLU A 21 -3.39 -7.94 -0.76
C GLU A 21 -2.13 -7.07 -0.78
N LEU A 22 -1.20 -7.32 0.14
CA LEU A 22 0.11 -6.68 0.17
C LEU A 22 0.90 -6.93 -1.13
N ALA A 23 0.99 -8.19 -1.56
CA ALA A 23 1.68 -8.54 -2.81
C ALA A 23 1.03 -7.86 -4.03
N TRP A 24 -0.30 -7.77 -4.06
CA TRP A 24 -1.01 -7.05 -5.11
C TRP A 24 -0.74 -5.54 -5.07
N LEU A 25 -0.73 -4.93 -3.89
CA LEU A 25 -0.42 -3.52 -3.68
C LEU A 25 1.00 -3.17 -4.15
N ILE A 26 1.98 -3.98 -3.78
CA ILE A 26 3.38 -3.82 -4.22
C ILE A 26 3.44 -3.87 -5.75
N HIS A 27 2.82 -4.90 -6.35
CA HIS A 27 2.80 -5.04 -7.80
C HIS A 27 2.13 -3.85 -8.51
N GLN A 28 1.06 -3.28 -7.94
CA GLN A 28 0.44 -2.07 -8.48
C GLN A 28 1.34 -0.83 -8.37
N VAL A 29 2.04 -0.66 -7.25
CA VAL A 29 2.99 0.46 -7.03
C VAL A 29 4.15 0.37 -8.03
N GLU A 30 4.71 -0.82 -8.23
CA GLU A 30 5.78 -1.04 -9.22
C GLU A 30 5.33 -0.70 -10.63
N GLN A 31 4.13 -1.14 -11.00
CA GLN A 31 3.55 -0.86 -12.32
C GLN A 31 3.20 0.62 -12.49
N HIS A 32 2.73 1.30 -11.44
CA HIS A 32 2.34 2.70 -11.47
C HIS A 32 3.56 3.63 -11.57
N TYR A 33 4.59 3.39 -10.77
CA TYR A 33 5.79 4.22 -10.71
C TYR A 33 6.89 3.78 -11.68
N GLY A 34 6.75 2.60 -12.30
CA GLY A 34 7.74 2.03 -13.21
C GLY A 34 9.09 1.77 -12.55
N ARG A 35 9.12 1.63 -11.22
CA ARG A 35 10.32 1.41 -10.42
C ARG A 35 10.11 0.21 -9.51
N PRO A 36 11.13 -0.65 -9.32
CA PRO A 36 11.03 -1.79 -8.42
C PRO A 36 10.75 -1.29 -7.00
N PHE A 37 9.93 -2.03 -6.29
CA PHE A 37 9.62 -1.73 -4.90
C PHE A 37 10.73 -2.29 -4.01
N ASP A 38 11.74 -1.46 -3.75
CA ASP A 38 12.87 -1.79 -2.89
C ASP A 38 12.51 -1.43 -1.44
N ALA A 39 11.67 -2.27 -0.83
CA ALA A 39 11.36 -2.18 0.58
C ALA A 39 12.04 -3.33 1.32
N ASP A 40 12.79 -3.02 2.38
CA ASP A 40 13.36 -4.02 3.27
C ASP A 40 12.28 -4.92 3.87
N ASP A 41 12.65 -6.15 4.23
CA ASP A 41 11.76 -7.14 4.86
C ASP A 41 11.13 -6.59 6.16
N ASP A 42 11.86 -5.74 6.90
CA ASP A 42 11.35 -5.02 8.08
C ASP A 42 10.25 -4.01 7.74
N ALA A 43 10.34 -3.37 6.58
CA ALA A 43 9.32 -2.47 6.07
C ALA A 43 8.08 -3.26 5.62
N LEU A 44 8.27 -4.38 4.92
CA LEU A 44 7.19 -5.32 4.56
C LEU A 44 6.49 -5.91 5.79
N ALA A 45 7.23 -6.25 6.84
CA ALA A 45 6.69 -6.77 8.09
C ALA A 45 5.87 -5.71 8.86
N ARG A 46 6.11 -4.42 8.62
CA ARG A 46 5.27 -3.33 9.16
C ARG A 46 3.99 -3.12 8.35
N MET A 47 3.95 -3.54 7.08
CA MET A 47 2.79 -3.41 6.19
C MET A 47 1.66 -4.40 6.51
N THR A 48 1.44 -4.67 7.79
CA THR A 48 0.33 -5.49 8.28
C THR A 48 -0.97 -4.73 8.32
N THR A 49 -0.95 -3.40 8.15
CA THR A 49 -2.13 -2.53 8.17
C THR A 49 -2.08 -1.55 7.01
N VAL A 50 -3.25 -1.13 6.50
CA VAL A 50 -3.30 -0.16 5.39
C VAL A 50 -2.63 1.16 5.79
N THR A 51 -2.80 1.60 7.04
CA THR A 51 -2.12 2.78 7.58
C THR A 51 -0.61 2.64 7.54
N ALA A 52 -0.07 1.48 7.92
CA ALA A 52 1.37 1.24 7.86
C ALA A 52 1.88 1.16 6.41
N VAL A 53 1.12 0.54 5.50
CA VAL A 53 1.45 0.51 4.06
C VAL A 53 1.55 1.92 3.49
N VAL A 54 0.56 2.78 3.75
CA VAL A 54 0.56 4.18 3.29
C VAL A 54 1.71 4.96 3.89
N ARG A 55 2.04 4.76 5.18
CA ARG A 55 3.20 5.42 5.81
C ARG A 55 4.51 4.99 5.14
N VAL A 56 4.73 3.70 4.94
CA VAL A 56 5.97 3.22 4.30
C VAL A 56 6.06 3.68 2.85
N LEU A 57 4.95 3.66 2.11
CA LEU A 57 4.91 4.19 0.74
C LEU A 57 5.27 5.69 0.71
N ALA A 58 4.79 6.49 1.67
CA ALA A 58 5.16 7.89 1.79
C ALA A 58 6.65 8.08 2.14
N GLU A 59 7.20 7.27 3.05
CA GLU A 59 8.62 7.29 3.41
C GLU A 59 9.54 6.95 2.22
N LEU A 60 9.10 6.01 1.38
CA LEU A 60 9.79 5.61 0.16
C LEU A 60 9.61 6.61 -1.02
N GLY A 61 8.82 7.67 -0.84
CA GLY A 61 8.56 8.67 -1.87
C GLY A 61 7.54 8.23 -2.93
N PHE A 62 6.77 7.17 -2.67
CA PHE A 62 5.60 6.74 -3.45
C PHE A 62 4.29 7.42 -3.00
N GLY A 63 4.38 8.40 -2.08
CA GLY A 63 3.27 9.26 -1.68
C GLY A 63 3.44 10.66 -2.27
N GLY A 64 2.55 11.04 -3.19
CA GLY A 64 2.50 12.41 -3.70
C GLY A 64 2.28 13.40 -2.57
N THR A 65 3.19 14.38 -2.42
CA THR A 65 2.88 15.63 -1.73
C THR A 65 2.02 16.43 -2.70
N GLY A 66 0.70 16.33 -2.56
CA GLY A 66 -0.29 17.05 -3.36
C GLY A 66 -1.59 17.20 -2.59
#